data_AF-A0A3B0MD89-F1
#
_entry.id   AF-A0A3B0MD89-F1
#
_cell.length_a   1.000
_cell.length_b   1.000
_cell.length_c   1.000
_cell.angle_alpha   90.00
_cell.angle_beta   90.00
_cell.angle_gamma   90.00
#
_symmetry.space_group_name_H-M   'P 1'
#
loop_
_entity.id
_entity.type
_entity.pdbx_description
1 polymer ?
#
loop_
_entity_poly.entity_id
_entity_poly.type
_entity_poly.pdbx_seq_one_letter_code
_entity_poly.pdbx_strand_id
1 'polypeptide(L)'
;MKQESLSVSPVRSRALSALRGAFARQRPDVAIDDKGYAPDFHDTLLPLVSPEDFAADLSAGDGNELQTKFRAAHSSSGLAVNCFAPFRRRITDLTLPGSAPFEALQFERKCPTGLRGGRAPNLDVVLSSPTSMIGVESKLTEYLARHRAAFSPAYAEQIRDARREQGYFREMLRLIDAPDGYVWLDAAQLIKHAFALARTFQDRHVTLLYLYWEPTNPDASPEFAAHRQEITAFAERVAGSTPEFRAMNYPELWRSWAAAGPSEWLAQHLESLRDRYEVTL
;
A
#
# COMPACT_ATOMS: atom_id res chain seq x y z
N MET A 1 -1.94 25.17 0.06
CA MET A 1 -0.92 25.38 -0.99
C MET A 1 -1.12 24.27 -2.01
N LYS A 2 -1.56 24.61 -3.23
CA LYS A 2 -1.81 23.63 -4.29
C LYS A 2 -0.50 22.87 -4.55
N GLN A 3 -0.54 21.54 -4.47
CA GLN A 3 0.54 20.67 -4.96
C GLN A 3 0.81 21.06 -6.41
N GLU A 4 1.94 21.72 -6.66
CA GLU A 4 2.46 21.85 -8.00
C GLU A 4 2.61 20.43 -8.55
N SER A 5 2.09 20.24 -9.77
CA SER A 5 2.19 19.03 -10.56
C SER A 5 3.67 18.66 -10.70
N LEU A 6 4.18 17.84 -9.79
CA LEU A 6 5.45 17.14 -9.94
C LEU A 6 5.35 16.38 -11.26
N SER A 7 6.16 16.77 -12.24
CA SER A 7 6.17 16.19 -13.57
C SER A 7 6.18 14.67 -13.48
N VAL A 8 5.28 14.01 -14.22
CA VAL A 8 5.22 12.55 -14.27
C VAL A 8 6.56 12.06 -14.79
N SER A 9 7.32 11.32 -13.97
CA SER A 9 8.61 10.76 -14.40
C SER A 9 8.42 9.89 -15.64
N PRO A 10 9.34 9.88 -16.63
CA PRO A 10 9.25 9.03 -17.81
C PRO A 10 8.98 7.56 -17.49
N VAL A 11 9.59 7.02 -16.42
CA VAL A 11 9.32 5.65 -15.96
C VAL A 11 7.87 5.45 -15.50
N ARG A 12 7.28 6.45 -14.83
CA ARG A 12 5.88 6.38 -14.41
C ARG A 12 4.95 6.33 -15.62
N SER A 13 5.22 7.13 -16.66
CA SER A 13 4.45 7.08 -17.91
C SER A 13 4.53 5.71 -18.59
N ARG A 14 5.72 5.09 -18.65
CA ARG A 14 5.88 3.72 -19.18
C ARG A 14 5.11 2.71 -18.34
N ALA A 15 5.21 2.78 -17.01
CA ALA A 15 4.47 1.92 -16.10
C ALA A 15 2.95 2.03 -16.29
N LEU A 16 2.42 3.25 -16.35
CA LEU A 16 0.99 3.50 -16.59
C LEU A 16 0.54 2.92 -17.94
N SER A 17 1.35 3.08 -18.99
CA SER A 17 1.05 2.51 -20.32
C SER A 17 1.04 0.97 -20.31
N ALA A 18 2.06 0.35 -19.69
CA ALA A 18 2.17 -1.10 -19.60
C ALA A 18 1.00 -1.72 -18.81
N LEU A 19 0.64 -1.12 -17.66
CA LEU A 19 -0.51 -1.56 -16.83
C LEU A 19 -1.85 -1.40 -17.57
N ARG A 20 -2.04 -0.30 -18.31
CA ARG A 20 -3.22 -0.12 -19.18
C ARG A 20 -3.28 -1.17 -20.29
N GLY A 21 -2.14 -1.50 -20.90
CA GLY A 21 -2.04 -2.54 -21.92
C GLY A 21 -2.40 -3.93 -21.37
N ALA A 22 -1.91 -4.27 -20.17
CA ALA A 22 -2.28 -5.52 -19.50
C ALA A 22 -3.75 -5.59 -19.13
N PHE A 23 -4.31 -4.49 -18.60
CA PHE A 23 -5.74 -4.36 -18.38
C PHE A 23 -6.55 -4.65 -19.65
N ALA A 24 -6.22 -4.00 -20.77
CA ALA A 24 -6.95 -4.16 -22.03
C ALA A 24 -6.86 -5.59 -22.60
N ARG A 25 -5.73 -6.29 -22.38
CA ARG A 25 -5.62 -7.71 -22.76
C ARG A 25 -6.48 -8.61 -21.90
N GLN A 26 -6.57 -8.34 -20.59
CA GLN A 26 -7.36 -9.14 -19.66
C GLN A 26 -8.87 -8.86 -19.76
N ARG A 27 -9.26 -7.62 -20.06
CA ARG A 27 -10.64 -7.16 -20.20
C ARG A 27 -10.85 -6.45 -21.54
N PRO A 28 -10.78 -7.18 -22.67
CA PRO A 28 -10.97 -6.59 -24.00
C PRO A 28 -12.40 -6.07 -24.23
N ASP A 29 -13.34 -6.47 -23.38
CA ASP A 29 -14.73 -6.03 -23.33
C ASP A 29 -14.93 -4.64 -22.69
N VAL A 30 -13.92 -4.12 -21.98
CA VAL A 30 -14.00 -2.85 -21.24
C VAL A 30 -13.11 -1.79 -21.90
N ALA A 31 -13.73 -0.71 -22.36
CA ALA A 31 -13.02 0.48 -22.82
C ALA A 31 -12.61 1.37 -21.63
N ILE A 32 -11.31 1.65 -21.48
CA ILE A 32 -10.79 2.63 -20.53
C ILE A 32 -10.43 3.94 -21.25
N ASP A 33 -10.54 5.07 -20.56
CA ASP A 33 -10.19 6.37 -21.11
C ASP A 33 -8.67 6.55 -21.33
N ASP A 34 -8.28 7.70 -21.91
CA ASP A 34 -6.87 8.06 -22.16
C ASP A 34 -6.02 8.16 -20.89
N LYS A 35 -6.65 8.34 -19.73
CA LYS A 35 -6.00 8.35 -18.43
C LYS A 35 -5.94 6.97 -17.79
N GLY A 36 -6.61 5.96 -18.37
CA GLY A 36 -6.66 4.59 -17.88
C GLY A 36 -7.76 4.32 -16.86
N TYR A 37 -8.85 5.09 -16.89
CA TYR A 37 -10.03 4.90 -16.03
C TYR A 37 -11.12 4.13 -16.78
N ALA A 38 -11.62 3.08 -16.15
CA ALA A 38 -12.79 2.34 -16.60
C ALA A 38 -14.10 3.13 -16.33
N PRO A 39 -15.21 2.80 -17.01
CA PRO A 39 -16.50 3.44 -16.78
C PRO A 39 -16.99 3.22 -15.35
N ASP A 40 -16.86 2.01 -14.84
CA ASP A 40 -17.25 1.61 -13.48
C ASP A 40 -16.08 0.94 -12.74
N PHE A 41 -16.10 0.98 -11.40
CA PHE A 41 -15.10 0.29 -10.59
C PHE A 41 -15.25 -1.24 -10.65
N HIS A 42 -16.45 -1.75 -10.90
CA HIS A 42 -16.68 -3.18 -11.11
C HIS A 42 -15.86 -3.72 -12.29
N ASP A 43 -15.59 -2.88 -13.29
CA ASP A 43 -14.81 -3.25 -14.46
C ASP A 43 -13.32 -3.48 -14.12
N THR A 44 -12.83 -2.93 -13.00
CA THR A 44 -11.43 -3.08 -12.59
C THR A 44 -11.14 -4.31 -11.74
N LEU A 45 -12.20 -5.00 -11.29
CA LEU A 45 -12.10 -6.18 -10.44
C LEU A 45 -11.59 -7.40 -11.20
N LEU A 46 -10.82 -8.24 -10.49
CA LEU A 46 -10.47 -9.58 -10.95
C LEU A 46 -11.63 -10.57 -10.73
N PRO A 47 -11.69 -11.70 -11.46
CA PRO A 47 -12.85 -12.59 -11.47
C PRO A 47 -13.33 -13.10 -10.10
N LEU A 48 -12.42 -13.32 -9.15
CA LEU A 48 -12.75 -13.83 -7.80
C LEU A 48 -13.03 -12.73 -6.78
N VAL A 49 -13.03 -11.46 -7.19
CA VAL A 49 -13.17 -10.31 -6.30
C VAL A 49 -14.62 -9.83 -6.31
N SER A 50 -15.31 -9.97 -5.17
CA SER A 50 -16.69 -9.54 -5.01
C SER A 50 -16.77 -8.20 -4.28
N PRO A 51 -17.61 -7.23 -4.72
CA PRO A 51 -17.85 -5.99 -3.99
C PRO A 51 -18.25 -6.18 -2.52
N GLU A 52 -18.97 -7.26 -2.20
CA GLU A 52 -19.36 -7.59 -0.83
C GLU A 52 -18.16 -7.77 0.11
N ASP A 53 -17.00 -8.16 -0.44
CA ASP A 53 -15.79 -8.43 0.33
C ASP A 53 -15.00 -7.16 0.70
N PHE A 54 -15.37 -5.97 0.19
CA PHE A 54 -14.61 -4.74 0.46
C PHE A 54 -15.40 -3.43 0.41
N ALA A 55 -16.54 -3.35 -0.28
CA ALA A 55 -17.20 -2.08 -0.59
C ALA A 55 -17.68 -1.34 0.67
N ALA A 56 -18.14 -2.08 1.69
CA ALA A 56 -18.58 -1.49 2.96
C ALA A 56 -17.43 -0.81 3.71
N ASP A 57 -16.25 -1.43 3.69
CA ASP A 57 -15.04 -0.90 4.31
C ASP A 57 -14.58 0.38 3.58
N LEU A 58 -14.46 0.34 2.25
CA LEU A 58 -14.04 1.51 1.46
C LEU A 58 -15.04 2.68 1.59
N SER A 59 -16.33 2.40 1.68
CA SER A 59 -17.38 3.43 1.82
C SER A 59 -17.39 4.07 3.22
N ALA A 60 -17.00 3.33 4.26
CA ALA A 60 -16.79 3.87 5.60
C ALA A 60 -15.49 4.68 5.74
N GLY A 61 -14.61 4.54 4.74
CA GLY A 61 -13.42 5.34 4.55
C GLY A 61 -13.70 6.82 4.36
N ASP A 62 -12.65 7.53 3.98
CA ASP A 62 -12.63 8.99 4.01
C ASP A 62 -12.53 9.59 2.59
N GLY A 63 -12.32 8.74 1.59
CA GLY A 63 -12.33 9.08 0.18
C GLY A 63 -13.56 8.53 -0.52
N ASN A 64 -14.07 9.26 -1.52
CA ASN A 64 -14.99 8.71 -2.52
C ASN A 64 -14.25 7.79 -3.50
N GLU A 65 -13.44 6.87 -2.97
CA GLU A 65 -12.42 6.13 -3.71
C GLU A 65 -13.04 5.27 -4.81
N LEU A 66 -14.14 4.58 -4.49
CA LEU A 66 -14.92 3.76 -5.41
C LEU A 66 -15.37 4.53 -6.66
N GLN A 67 -15.71 5.82 -6.49
CA GLN A 67 -16.21 6.67 -7.58
C GLN A 67 -15.09 7.38 -8.35
N THR A 68 -13.85 7.28 -7.87
CA THR A 68 -12.70 8.05 -8.40
C THR A 68 -11.53 7.14 -8.73
N LYS A 69 -10.57 7.00 -7.81
CA LYS A 69 -9.29 6.31 -8.03
C LYS A 69 -9.46 4.84 -8.35
N PHE A 70 -10.47 4.17 -7.79
CA PHE A 70 -10.66 2.73 -7.95
C PHE A 70 -10.97 2.30 -9.40
N ARG A 71 -11.51 3.23 -10.20
CA ARG A 71 -11.76 3.03 -11.63
C ARG A 71 -10.47 3.00 -12.45
N ALA A 72 -9.35 3.45 -11.92
CA ALA A 72 -8.08 3.42 -12.63
C ALA A 72 -7.50 2.01 -12.69
N ALA A 73 -7.10 1.56 -13.88
CA ALA A 73 -6.36 0.31 -14.07
C ALA A 73 -5.03 0.28 -13.29
N HIS A 74 -4.52 1.46 -12.92
CA HIS A 74 -3.30 1.68 -12.16
C HIS A 74 -3.57 2.20 -10.73
N SER A 75 -4.69 1.81 -10.13
CA SER A 75 -5.04 2.14 -8.75
C SER A 75 -4.30 1.25 -7.74
N SER A 76 -3.63 1.84 -6.75
CA SER A 76 -3.05 1.13 -5.60
C SER A 76 -4.10 0.51 -4.68
N SER A 77 -5.23 1.19 -4.45
CA SER A 77 -6.36 0.62 -3.69
C SER A 77 -7.07 -0.48 -4.48
N GLY A 78 -7.15 -0.33 -5.80
CA GLY A 78 -7.62 -1.38 -6.71
C GLY A 78 -6.73 -2.62 -6.66
N LEU A 79 -5.40 -2.45 -6.66
CA LEU A 79 -4.44 -3.53 -6.48
C LEU A 79 -4.59 -4.21 -5.12
N ALA A 80 -4.67 -3.45 -4.03
CA ALA A 80 -4.86 -3.99 -2.68
C ALA A 80 -6.14 -4.83 -2.60
N VAL A 81 -7.28 -4.31 -3.07
CA VAL A 81 -8.53 -5.06 -3.08
C VAL A 81 -8.46 -6.30 -3.97
N ASN A 82 -7.94 -6.16 -5.20
CA ASN A 82 -7.79 -7.31 -6.10
C ASN A 82 -6.90 -8.39 -5.50
N CYS A 83 -5.87 -8.02 -4.73
CA CYS A 83 -4.96 -8.96 -4.08
C CYS A 83 -5.59 -9.62 -2.83
N PHE A 84 -6.28 -8.84 -2.00
CA PHE A 84 -6.64 -9.27 -0.64
C PHE A 84 -8.11 -9.63 -0.44
N ALA A 85 -9.04 -9.07 -1.21
CA ALA A 85 -10.48 -9.24 -0.93
C ALA A 85 -10.97 -10.70 -0.99
N PRO A 86 -10.48 -11.56 -1.92
CA PRO A 86 -10.89 -12.97 -1.95
C PRO A 86 -10.60 -13.75 -0.66
N PHE A 87 -9.61 -13.30 0.13
CA PHE A 87 -9.27 -13.89 1.42
C PHE A 87 -10.28 -13.56 2.52
N ARG A 88 -11.20 -12.60 2.35
CA ARG A 88 -12.20 -12.28 3.38
C ARG A 88 -13.10 -13.47 3.71
N ARG A 89 -13.34 -14.34 2.72
CA ARG A 89 -14.10 -15.59 2.85
C ARG A 89 -13.21 -16.81 3.13
N ARG A 90 -11.88 -16.65 3.09
CA ARG A 90 -10.87 -17.73 3.11
C ARG A 90 -9.62 -17.30 3.90
N ILE A 91 -9.83 -16.64 5.04
CA ILE A 91 -8.76 -15.92 5.74
C ILE A 91 -7.61 -16.84 6.19
N THR A 92 -7.91 -18.12 6.42
CA THR A 92 -6.94 -19.16 6.77
C THR A 92 -5.93 -19.44 5.67
N ASP A 93 -6.25 -19.15 4.42
CA ASP A 93 -5.35 -19.33 3.27
C ASP A 93 -4.42 -18.13 3.10
N LEU A 94 -4.71 -17.00 3.75
CA LEU A 94 -3.87 -15.81 3.70
C LEU A 94 -2.63 -16.03 4.57
N THR A 95 -1.48 -15.98 3.92
CA THR A 95 -0.18 -16.07 4.59
C THR A 95 0.69 -14.87 4.21
N LEU A 96 1.47 -14.37 5.17
CA LEU A 96 2.56 -13.44 4.91
C LEU A 96 3.85 -14.04 5.48
N PRO A 97 5.02 -13.81 4.84
CA PRO A 97 6.28 -14.32 5.36
C PRO A 97 6.53 -13.91 6.81
N GLY A 98 6.66 -14.90 7.69
CA GLY A 98 6.91 -14.70 9.12
C GLY A 98 5.73 -14.14 9.91
N SER A 99 4.49 -14.31 9.44
CA SER A 99 3.28 -13.96 10.20
C SER A 99 2.59 -15.18 10.82
N ALA A 100 1.84 -14.95 11.89
CA ALA A 100 0.87 -15.92 12.38
C ALA A 100 -0.34 -16.02 11.41
N PRO A 101 -1.17 -17.08 11.52
CA PRO A 101 -2.46 -17.15 10.83
C PRO A 101 -3.34 -15.95 11.16
N PHE A 102 -4.09 -15.45 10.16
CA PHE A 102 -4.99 -14.32 10.34
C PHE A 102 -6.42 -14.78 10.61
N GLU A 103 -7.16 -13.96 11.36
CA GLU A 103 -8.57 -14.19 11.69
C GLU A 103 -9.49 -13.15 11.05
N ALA A 104 -8.97 -11.96 10.73
CA ALA A 104 -9.73 -10.95 10.04
C ALA A 104 -8.87 -10.06 9.15
N LEU A 105 -9.55 -9.50 8.15
CA LEU A 105 -9.05 -8.56 7.17
C LEU A 105 -10.04 -7.42 7.05
N GLN A 106 -9.53 -6.19 7.00
CA GLN A 106 -10.34 -4.98 6.81
C GLN A 106 -9.63 -4.01 5.87
N PHE A 107 -10.36 -3.45 4.91
CA PHE A 107 -9.84 -2.39 4.03
C PHE A 107 -10.06 -0.99 4.63
N GLU A 108 -9.28 0.00 4.18
CA GLU A 108 -9.46 1.42 4.51
C GLU A 108 -9.69 1.69 6.02
N ARG A 109 -8.98 0.96 6.89
CA ARG A 109 -9.23 1.02 8.32
C ARG A 109 -8.68 2.33 8.88
N LYS A 110 -9.59 3.17 9.38
CA LYS A 110 -9.28 4.39 10.13
C LYS A 110 -8.49 4.04 11.39
N CYS A 111 -7.28 4.59 11.51
CA CYS A 111 -6.43 4.46 12.70
C CYS A 111 -6.14 5.86 13.26
N PRO A 112 -6.81 6.30 14.35
CA PRO A 112 -6.60 7.64 14.89
C PRO A 112 -5.21 7.80 15.49
N THR A 113 -4.50 8.87 15.11
CA THR A 113 -3.20 9.24 15.70
C THR A 113 -3.34 9.85 17.11
N GLY A 114 -4.56 10.20 17.52
CA GLY A 114 -4.84 10.89 18.79
C GLY A 114 -4.53 12.39 18.78
N LEU A 115 -4.17 12.96 17.63
CA LEU A 115 -3.88 14.39 17.48
C LEU A 115 -5.17 15.19 17.31
N ARG A 116 -5.29 16.32 18.01
CA ARG A 116 -6.45 17.22 17.91
C ARG A 116 -6.42 17.97 16.57
N GLY A 117 -7.56 18.01 15.89
CA GLY A 117 -7.72 18.71 14.61
C GLY A 117 -7.09 17.99 13.40
N GLY A 118 -6.53 16.79 13.59
CA GLY A 118 -6.00 15.97 12.51
C GLY A 118 -7.03 14.96 12.00
N ARG A 119 -7.01 14.68 10.69
CA ARG A 119 -7.72 13.53 10.11
C ARG A 119 -6.97 12.24 10.48
N ALA A 120 -7.70 11.20 10.87
CA ALA A 120 -7.12 9.89 11.06
C ALA A 120 -6.66 9.34 9.69
N PRO A 121 -5.42 8.84 9.55
CA PRO A 121 -5.04 8.11 8.35
C PRO A 121 -5.86 6.82 8.23
N ASN A 122 -6.10 6.41 6.98
CA ASN A 122 -6.60 5.09 6.63
C ASN A 122 -5.41 4.22 6.24
N LEU A 123 -5.42 2.98 6.71
CA LEU A 123 -4.52 1.94 6.20
C LEU A 123 -5.27 1.17 5.12
N ASP A 124 -4.61 0.92 3.97
CA ASP A 124 -5.23 0.26 2.82
C ASP A 124 -5.78 -1.12 3.21
N VAL A 125 -5.01 -1.89 3.97
CA VAL A 125 -5.43 -3.18 4.53
C VAL A 125 -4.94 -3.29 5.98
N VAL A 126 -5.78 -3.82 6.87
CA VAL A 126 -5.37 -4.23 8.21
C VAL A 126 -5.72 -5.71 8.40
N LEU A 127 -4.69 -6.49 8.74
CA LEU A 127 -4.79 -7.91 9.07
C LEU A 127 -4.64 -8.08 10.57
N SER A 128 -5.47 -8.93 11.16
CA SER A 128 -5.40 -9.23 12.59
C SER A 128 -5.30 -10.72 12.85
N SER A 129 -4.46 -11.06 13.83
CA SER A 129 -4.36 -12.36 14.48
C SER A 129 -4.67 -12.19 15.98
N PRO A 130 -4.82 -13.27 16.76
CA PRO A 130 -5.05 -13.18 18.20
C PRO A 130 -4.05 -12.32 18.96
N THR A 131 -2.79 -12.28 18.50
CA THR A 131 -1.66 -11.64 19.20
C THR A 131 -0.99 -10.51 18.42
N SER A 132 -1.29 -10.35 17.13
CA SER A 132 -0.59 -9.40 16.25
C SER A 132 -1.50 -8.67 15.27
N MET A 133 -1.06 -7.49 14.86
CA MET A 133 -1.70 -6.65 13.86
C MET A 133 -0.70 -6.32 12.75
N ILE A 134 -1.14 -6.35 11.50
CA ILE A 134 -0.34 -5.88 10.36
C ILE A 134 -1.16 -4.82 9.64
N GLY A 135 -0.67 -3.58 9.64
CA GLY A 135 -1.17 -2.53 8.76
C GLY A 135 -0.38 -2.53 7.46
N VAL A 136 -1.06 -2.64 6.34
CA VAL A 136 -0.46 -2.64 5.00
C VAL A 136 -0.67 -1.28 4.37
N GLU A 137 0.41 -0.71 3.86
CA GLU A 137 0.41 0.40 2.93
C GLU A 137 0.73 -0.13 1.53
N SER A 138 -0.21 -0.03 0.61
CA SER A 138 -0.15 -0.52 -0.76
C SER A 138 0.26 0.59 -1.72
N LYS A 139 1.29 0.37 -2.54
CA LYS A 139 1.67 1.28 -3.63
C LYS A 139 1.75 0.55 -4.96
N LEU A 140 1.24 1.19 -6.02
CA LEU A 140 1.40 0.69 -7.39
C LEU A 140 2.41 1.55 -8.16
N THR A 141 2.04 2.77 -8.56
CA THR A 141 2.92 3.65 -9.37
C THR A 141 3.24 4.98 -8.69
N GLU A 142 2.70 5.22 -7.49
CA GLU A 142 2.79 6.49 -6.77
C GLU A 142 4.22 6.81 -6.35
N TYR A 143 5.03 5.79 -6.02
CA TYR A 143 6.44 5.97 -5.63
C TYR A 143 7.34 6.33 -6.82
N LEU A 144 6.85 6.22 -8.07
CA LEU A 144 7.56 6.68 -9.27
C LEU A 144 7.39 8.18 -9.53
N ALA A 145 6.70 8.88 -8.62
CA ALA A 145 6.74 10.33 -8.51
C ALA A 145 7.66 10.73 -7.36
N ARG A 146 8.27 11.91 -7.47
CA ARG A 146 9.12 12.43 -6.40
C ARG A 146 8.27 12.81 -5.19
N HIS A 147 8.76 12.54 -3.99
CA HIS A 147 8.13 12.85 -2.72
C HIS A 147 8.93 13.90 -1.96
N ARG A 148 8.22 14.65 -1.11
CA ARG A 148 8.81 15.59 -0.17
C ARG A 148 8.05 15.49 1.14
N ALA A 149 8.78 15.20 2.22
CA ALA A 149 8.18 14.96 3.51
C ALA A 149 7.50 16.23 4.05
N ALA A 150 6.30 16.06 4.60
CA ALA A 150 5.54 17.14 5.20
C ALA A 150 4.76 16.65 6.42
N PHE A 151 4.94 17.33 7.55
CA PHE A 151 4.27 17.05 8.82
C PHE A 151 3.61 18.33 9.34
N SER A 152 2.41 18.19 9.93
CA SER A 152 1.84 19.31 10.68
C SER A 152 2.58 19.46 12.02
N PRO A 153 2.70 20.69 12.57
CA PRO A 153 3.35 20.93 13.86
C PRO A 153 2.75 20.07 14.99
N ALA A 154 1.46 19.74 14.89
CA ALA A 154 0.74 18.89 15.83
C ALA A 154 1.44 17.55 16.13
N TYR A 155 2.13 16.93 15.17
CA TYR A 155 2.85 15.70 15.43
C TYR A 155 3.99 15.90 16.45
N ALA A 156 4.81 16.95 16.28
CA ALA A 156 5.89 17.25 17.21
C ALA A 156 5.39 17.80 18.56
N GLU A 157 4.29 18.55 18.53
CA GLU A 157 3.71 19.27 19.67
C GLU A 157 2.75 18.44 20.53
N GLN A 158 2.05 17.44 19.98
CA GLN A 158 1.00 16.72 20.71
C GLN A 158 1.34 15.27 20.98
N ILE A 159 2.31 14.67 20.28
CA ILE A 159 2.84 13.34 20.65
C ILE A 159 3.72 13.50 21.88
N ARG A 160 3.15 13.11 23.03
CA ARG A 160 3.75 13.17 24.37
C ARG A 160 3.83 11.80 25.07
N ASP A 161 3.46 10.73 24.37
CA ASP A 161 3.52 9.35 24.85
C ASP A 161 4.77 8.61 24.33
N ALA A 162 4.83 7.29 24.58
CA ALA A 162 5.96 6.42 24.24
C ALA A 162 6.39 6.48 22.76
N ARG A 163 5.52 6.92 21.83
CA ARG A 163 5.90 7.10 20.42
C ARG A 163 7.06 8.09 20.26
N ARG A 164 7.19 9.06 21.17
CA ARG A 164 8.25 10.09 21.13
C ARG A 164 9.66 9.52 21.28
N GLU A 165 9.78 8.35 21.92
CA GLU A 165 11.07 7.70 22.22
C GLU A 165 11.54 6.79 21.07
N GLN A 166 10.73 6.64 20.03
CA GLN A 166 10.94 5.65 18.98
C GLN A 166 11.62 6.21 17.72
N GLY A 167 12.12 5.29 16.89
CA GLY A 167 12.81 5.62 15.64
C GLY A 167 11.96 6.46 14.70
N TYR A 168 10.65 6.18 14.59
CA TYR A 168 9.74 7.00 13.77
C TYR A 168 9.66 8.46 14.19
N PHE A 169 9.70 8.76 15.49
CA PHE A 169 9.67 10.15 15.97
C PHE A 169 10.99 10.86 15.70
N ARG A 170 12.13 10.18 15.93
CA ARG A 170 13.44 10.71 15.54
C ARG A 170 13.52 10.98 14.05
N GLU A 171 13.02 10.06 13.24
CA GLU A 171 13.06 10.18 11.79
C GLU A 171 12.13 11.28 11.27
N MET A 172 10.96 11.45 11.90
CA MET A 172 10.08 12.59 11.62
C MET A 172 10.80 13.92 11.85
N LEU A 173 11.48 14.09 12.99
CA LEU A 173 12.22 15.33 13.29
C LEU A 173 13.31 15.58 12.25
N ARG A 174 14.08 14.55 11.88
CA ARG A 174 15.09 14.65 10.82
C ARG A 174 14.48 15.11 9.49
N LEU A 175 13.31 14.58 9.14
CA LEU A 175 12.61 14.95 7.90
C LEU A 175 11.91 16.32 7.96
N ILE A 176 11.66 16.87 9.15
CA ILE A 176 11.24 18.28 9.27
C ILE A 176 12.39 19.19 8.85
N ASP A 177 13.62 18.87 9.25
CA ASP A 177 14.82 19.64 8.91
C ASP A 177 15.33 19.36 7.48
N ALA A 178 15.18 18.12 7.00
CA ALA A 178 15.61 17.65 5.69
C ALA A 178 14.47 16.96 4.93
N PRO A 179 13.47 17.72 4.43
CA PRO A 179 12.23 17.16 3.87
C PRO A 179 12.42 16.40 2.56
N ASP A 180 13.53 16.62 1.87
CA ASP A 180 13.90 15.93 0.62
C ASP A 180 14.78 14.68 0.88
N GLY A 181 14.83 14.19 2.13
CA GLY A 181 15.65 13.05 2.54
C GLY A 181 15.24 11.70 1.96
N TYR A 182 14.06 11.60 1.35
CA TYR A 182 13.60 10.48 0.52
C TYR A 182 12.92 11.07 -0.72
N VAL A 183 13.35 10.64 -1.90
CA VAL A 183 12.84 11.13 -3.17
C VAL A 183 11.75 10.22 -3.72
N TRP A 184 11.88 8.90 -3.57
CA TRP A 184 10.96 7.93 -4.15
C TRP A 184 10.05 7.27 -3.11
N LEU A 185 10.46 7.23 -1.85
CA LEU A 185 9.66 6.75 -0.73
C LEU A 185 8.88 7.89 -0.07
N ASP A 186 7.56 7.76 0.05
CA ASP A 186 6.74 8.64 0.88
C ASP A 186 6.89 8.30 2.38
N ALA A 187 8.07 8.59 2.92
CA ALA A 187 8.41 8.33 4.31
C ALA A 187 7.49 9.09 5.29
N ALA A 188 6.99 10.27 4.90
CA ALA A 188 6.08 11.04 5.75
C ALA A 188 4.75 10.31 5.94
N GLN A 189 4.19 9.72 4.89
CA GLN A 189 2.98 8.92 4.99
C GLN A 189 3.21 7.66 5.85
N LEU A 190 4.31 6.94 5.64
CA LEU A 190 4.67 5.76 6.45
C LEU A 190 4.80 6.10 7.95
N ILE A 191 5.48 7.19 8.29
CA ILE A 191 5.62 7.65 9.68
C ILE A 191 4.25 7.98 10.30
N LYS A 192 3.35 8.63 9.55
CA LYS A 192 2.00 8.93 10.04
C LYS A 192 1.20 7.65 10.30
N HIS A 193 1.33 6.66 9.41
CA HIS A 193 0.70 5.35 9.57
C HIS A 193 1.28 4.59 10.76
N ALA A 194 2.59 4.65 10.96
CA ALA A 194 3.25 4.08 12.14
C ALA A 194 2.71 4.69 13.45
N PHE A 195 2.60 6.02 13.53
CA PHE A 195 2.04 6.67 14.72
C PHE A 195 0.56 6.36 14.97
N ALA A 196 -0.21 6.16 13.90
CA ALA A 196 -1.62 5.77 13.97
C ALA A 196 -1.77 4.33 14.48
N LEU A 197 -0.99 3.41 13.93
CA LEU A 197 -0.94 2.00 14.34
C LEU A 197 -0.50 1.85 15.81
N ALA A 198 0.62 2.48 16.20
CA ALA A 198 1.10 2.47 17.58
C ALA A 198 0.06 3.03 18.57
N ARG A 199 -0.71 4.06 18.16
CA ARG A 199 -1.75 4.63 19.01
C ARG A 199 -2.98 3.74 19.10
N THR A 200 -3.32 3.04 18.03
CA THR A 200 -4.54 2.24 17.93
C THR A 200 -4.39 0.87 18.58
N PHE A 201 -3.19 0.29 18.56
CA PHE A 201 -2.91 -1.09 18.98
C PHE A 201 -1.78 -1.17 20.01
N GLN A 202 -1.95 -0.50 21.16
CA GLN A 202 -0.90 -0.31 22.17
C GLN A 202 -0.39 -1.62 22.82
N ASP A 203 -1.24 -2.64 22.92
CA ASP A 203 -0.97 -3.90 23.64
C ASP A 203 -0.75 -5.11 22.72
N ARG A 204 -0.40 -4.89 21.45
CA ARG A 204 -0.20 -5.95 20.46
C ARG A 204 1.15 -5.82 19.78
N HIS A 205 1.66 -6.94 19.25
CA HIS A 205 2.74 -6.85 18.27
C HIS A 205 2.18 -6.24 16.99
N VAL A 206 2.73 -5.11 16.55
CA VAL A 206 2.24 -4.40 15.36
C VAL A 206 3.33 -4.33 14.32
N THR A 207 2.99 -4.63 13.08
CA THR A 207 3.86 -4.45 11.92
C THR A 207 3.23 -3.44 10.97
N LEU A 208 4.02 -2.49 10.47
CA LEU A 208 3.70 -1.69 9.30
C LEU A 208 4.38 -2.34 8.09
N LEU A 209 3.59 -2.94 7.21
CA LEU A 209 4.06 -3.55 5.97
C LEU A 209 3.89 -2.55 4.82
N TYR A 210 5.00 -2.11 4.24
CA TYR A 210 5.00 -1.40 2.97
C TYR A 210 5.03 -2.40 1.81
N LEU A 211 3.90 -2.53 1.11
CA LEU A 211 3.72 -3.47 0.01
C LEU A 211 3.63 -2.70 -1.31
N TYR A 212 4.62 -2.87 -2.18
CA TYR A 212 4.74 -2.06 -3.39
C TYR A 212 4.82 -2.93 -4.66
N TRP A 213 4.43 -2.38 -5.79
CA TRP A 213 4.54 -3.07 -7.08
C TRP A 213 5.86 -2.74 -7.78
N GLU A 214 6.42 -3.71 -8.49
CA GLU A 214 7.48 -3.50 -9.47
C GLU A 214 7.17 -4.28 -10.75
N PRO A 215 7.64 -3.81 -11.92
CA PRO A 215 7.53 -4.57 -13.16
C PRO A 215 8.42 -5.82 -13.14
N THR A 216 8.24 -6.69 -14.12
CA THR A 216 9.06 -7.89 -14.34
C THR A 216 10.52 -7.58 -14.68
N ASN A 217 10.81 -6.37 -15.18
CA ASN A 217 12.14 -5.88 -15.53
C ASN A 217 12.50 -4.60 -14.73
N PRO A 218 12.65 -4.67 -13.39
CA PRO A 218 12.88 -3.48 -12.57
C PRO A 218 14.20 -2.75 -12.91
N ASP A 219 15.15 -3.41 -13.57
CA ASP A 219 16.40 -2.78 -14.03
C ASP A 219 16.22 -1.88 -15.27
N ALA A 220 15.01 -1.80 -15.83
CA ALA A 220 14.68 -0.92 -16.95
C ALA A 220 14.67 0.58 -16.57
N SER A 221 14.83 0.92 -15.28
CA SER A 221 14.95 2.29 -14.80
C SER A 221 15.68 2.36 -13.45
N PRO A 222 16.58 3.35 -13.23
CA PRO A 222 17.29 3.50 -11.95
C PRO A 222 16.37 3.85 -10.77
N GLU A 223 15.18 4.39 -11.01
CA GLU A 223 14.21 4.77 -9.97
C GLU A 223 13.76 3.59 -9.10
N PHE A 224 13.62 2.39 -9.66
CA PHE A 224 13.27 1.20 -8.87
C PHE A 224 14.38 0.82 -7.89
N ALA A 225 15.63 0.83 -8.35
CA ALA A 225 16.79 0.59 -7.48
C ALA A 225 16.94 1.68 -6.40
N ALA A 226 16.73 2.95 -6.76
CA ALA A 226 16.77 4.06 -5.82
C ALA A 226 15.66 3.96 -4.75
N HIS A 227 14.44 3.58 -5.15
CA HIS A 227 13.35 3.33 -4.21
C HIS A 227 13.67 2.20 -3.22
N ARG A 228 14.23 1.07 -3.69
CA ARG A 228 14.68 -0.02 -2.80
C ARG A 228 15.77 0.40 -1.81
N GLN A 229 16.71 1.25 -2.23
CA GLN A 229 17.72 1.82 -1.35
C GLN A 229 17.10 2.72 -0.28
N GLU A 230 16.13 3.55 -0.66
CA GLU A 230 15.39 4.40 0.27
C GLU A 230 14.57 3.61 1.30
N ILE A 231 13.90 2.53 0.87
CA ILE A 231 13.22 1.58 1.77
C ILE A 231 14.19 1.01 2.79
N THR A 232 15.38 0.58 2.34
CA THR A 232 16.41 -0.01 3.22
C THR A 232 16.90 1.02 4.24
N ALA A 233 17.24 2.22 3.79
CA ALA A 233 17.65 3.31 4.68
C ALA A 233 16.56 3.69 5.69
N PHE A 234 15.29 3.71 5.26
CA PHE A 234 14.16 3.98 6.15
C PHE A 234 14.02 2.87 7.21
N ALA A 235 14.08 1.61 6.79
CA ALA A 235 13.99 0.45 7.68
C ALA A 235 15.08 0.48 8.77
N GLU A 236 16.33 0.78 8.40
CA GLU A 236 17.44 0.92 9.35
C GLU A 236 17.20 2.03 10.38
N ARG A 237 16.65 3.18 9.95
CA ARG A 237 16.42 4.33 10.83
C ARG A 237 15.30 4.11 11.84
N VAL A 238 14.31 3.28 11.49
CA VAL A 238 13.16 2.97 12.35
C VAL A 238 13.30 1.61 13.04
N ALA A 239 14.40 0.90 12.84
CA ALA A 239 14.67 -0.40 13.45
C ALA A 239 14.52 -0.35 14.99
N GLY A 240 13.94 -1.41 15.55
CA GLY A 240 13.64 -1.51 16.98
C GLY A 240 12.45 -0.65 17.46
N SER A 241 11.73 0.01 16.54
CA SER A 241 10.47 0.70 16.86
C SER A 241 9.27 -0.26 16.79
N THR A 242 8.19 0.13 17.45
CA THR A 242 6.82 -0.36 17.24
C THR A 242 5.97 0.73 16.58
N PRO A 243 5.30 0.45 15.45
CA PRO A 243 5.25 -0.85 14.76
C PRO A 243 6.60 -1.28 14.18
N GLU A 244 6.84 -2.58 14.06
CA GLU A 244 7.95 -3.10 13.28
C GLU A 244 7.74 -2.68 11.81
N PHE A 245 8.77 -2.12 11.15
CA PHE A 245 8.70 -1.83 9.72
C PHE A 245 9.14 -3.04 8.90
N ARG A 246 8.31 -3.46 7.94
CA ARG A 246 8.67 -4.42 6.90
C ARG A 246 8.32 -3.87 5.54
N ALA A 247 9.05 -4.30 4.52
CA ALA A 247 8.73 -3.99 3.14
C ALA A 247 8.90 -5.24 2.27
N MET A 248 8.03 -5.38 1.28
CA MET A 248 8.14 -6.42 0.25
C MET A 248 7.42 -5.94 -1.00
N ASN A 249 7.72 -6.51 -2.17
CA ASN A 249 6.93 -6.23 -3.37
C ASN A 249 5.83 -7.28 -3.62
N TYR A 250 4.81 -6.89 -4.38
CA TYR A 250 3.70 -7.78 -4.75
C TYR A 250 4.16 -9.05 -5.51
N PRO A 251 5.08 -8.98 -6.49
CA PRO A 251 5.61 -10.19 -7.11
C PRO A 251 6.28 -11.17 -6.12
N GLU A 252 7.02 -10.67 -5.12
CA GLU A 252 7.57 -11.50 -4.03
C GLU A 252 6.46 -12.17 -3.21
N LEU A 253 5.42 -11.42 -2.86
CA LEU A 253 4.27 -11.96 -2.15
C LEU A 253 3.60 -13.09 -2.93
N TRP A 254 3.33 -12.87 -4.22
CA TRP A 254 2.71 -13.88 -5.08
C TRP A 254 3.59 -15.11 -5.29
N ARG A 255 4.91 -14.94 -5.41
CA ARG A 255 5.85 -16.06 -5.43
C ARG A 255 5.82 -16.85 -4.13
N SER A 256 5.70 -16.17 -2.98
CA SER A 256 5.61 -16.86 -1.68
C SER A 256 4.35 -17.72 -1.58
N TRP A 257 3.20 -17.24 -2.07
CA TRP A 257 1.96 -18.01 -2.12
C TRP A 257 2.05 -19.19 -3.07
N ALA A 258 2.64 -19.00 -4.26
CA ALA A 258 2.84 -20.08 -5.23
C ALA A 258 3.77 -21.19 -4.68
N ALA A 259 4.85 -20.81 -3.98
CA ALA A 259 5.81 -21.74 -3.41
C ALA A 259 5.24 -22.54 -2.22
N ALA A 260 4.20 -22.03 -1.55
CA ALA A 260 3.56 -22.69 -0.42
C ALA A 260 2.62 -23.85 -0.81
N GLY A 261 2.45 -24.14 -2.09
CA GLY A 261 1.49 -25.13 -2.57
C GLY A 261 0.05 -24.63 -2.36
N PRO A 262 -0.36 -23.56 -3.05
CA PRO A 262 -1.63 -22.90 -2.81
C PRO A 262 -2.81 -23.83 -3.12
N SER A 263 -3.95 -23.56 -2.49
CA SER A 263 -5.22 -24.16 -2.89
C SER A 263 -5.58 -23.77 -4.34
N GLU A 264 -6.44 -24.56 -4.98
CA GLU A 264 -6.80 -24.38 -6.39
C GLU A 264 -7.31 -22.97 -6.72
N TRP A 265 -8.16 -22.40 -5.85
CA TRP A 265 -8.69 -21.06 -6.05
C TRP A 265 -7.57 -20.00 -6.02
N LEU A 266 -6.58 -20.16 -5.12
CA LEU A 266 -5.49 -19.20 -4.97
C LEU A 266 -4.51 -19.31 -6.14
N ALA A 267 -4.29 -20.52 -6.65
CA ALA A 267 -3.53 -20.73 -7.89
C ALA A 267 -4.20 -20.00 -9.08
N GLN A 268 -5.51 -20.16 -9.26
CA GLN A 268 -6.27 -19.44 -10.30
C GLN A 268 -6.26 -17.92 -10.09
N HIS A 269 -6.37 -17.46 -8.85
CA HIS A 269 -6.33 -16.03 -8.54
C HIS A 269 -4.96 -15.42 -8.82
N LEU A 270 -3.89 -16.15 -8.52
CA LEU A 270 -2.52 -15.76 -8.82
C LEU A 270 -2.31 -15.55 -10.32
N GLU A 271 -2.86 -16.42 -11.18
CA GLU A 271 -2.82 -16.21 -12.64
C GLU A 271 -3.49 -14.88 -13.04
N SER A 272 -4.67 -14.60 -12.49
CA SER A 272 -5.39 -13.35 -12.74
C SER A 272 -4.62 -12.10 -12.27
N LEU A 273 -3.93 -12.20 -11.13
CA LEU A 273 -3.07 -11.13 -10.60
C LEU A 273 -1.87 -10.90 -11.53
N ARG A 274 -1.18 -11.97 -11.94
CA ARG A 274 -0.02 -11.89 -12.83
C ARG A 274 -0.38 -11.32 -14.18
N ASP A 275 -1.45 -11.79 -14.79
CA ASP A 275 -1.93 -11.29 -16.08
C ASP A 275 -2.22 -9.79 -16.07
N ARG A 276 -2.72 -9.26 -14.94
CA ARG A 276 -3.04 -7.84 -14.78
C ARG A 276 -1.82 -6.98 -14.45
N TYR A 277 -0.93 -7.47 -13.59
CA TYR A 277 0.06 -6.63 -12.91
C TYR A 277 1.53 -7.02 -13.18
N GLU A 278 1.85 -8.24 -13.60
CA GLU A 278 3.21 -8.62 -14.00
C GLU A 278 3.49 -8.15 -15.44
N VAL A 279 3.84 -6.87 -15.58
CA VAL A 279 4.13 -6.24 -16.88
C VAL A 279 5.61 -5.94 -17.05
N THR A 280 6.04 -5.77 -18.30
CA THR A 280 7.38 -5.32 -18.69
C THR A 280 7.31 -3.86 -19.15
N LEU A 281 8.31 -3.04 -18.79
CA LEU A 281 8.42 -1.61 -19.14
C LEU A 281 9.38 -1.33 -20.29
#